data_AF-A0A960JRF5-F1
#
_entry.id   AF-A0A960JRF5-F1
#
_cell.length_a   1.000
_cell.length_b   1.000
_cell.length_c   1.000
_cell.angle_alpha   90.00
_cell.angle_beta   90.00
_cell.angle_gamma   90.00
#
_symmetry.space_group_name_H-M   'P 1'
#
loop_
_entity.id
_entity.type
_entity.pdbx_description
1 polymer ?
#
loop_
_entity_poly.entity_id
_entity_poly.type
_entity_poly.pdbx_seq_one_letter_code
_entity_poly.pdbx_strand_id
1 'polypeptide(L)'
;RDALVGARLIDLPTGATVGTGSARRKAQLLDLRPDLDVVGLRGNIATRLARVGELDAIVVAAAALRRLGMDDRAAEWLAPGLFCP
;
A
#
# COMPACT_ATOMS: atom_id res chain seq x y z
N ARG A 1 10.25 1.50 6.32
CA ARG A 1 8.89 1.02 6.67
C ARG A 1 7.95 1.42 5.54
N ASP A 2 7.02 0.55 5.20
CA ASP A 2 5.96 0.82 4.23
C ASP A 2 4.62 0.97 4.96
N ALA A 3 3.62 1.52 4.28
CA ALA A 3 2.28 1.73 4.84
C ALA A 3 1.21 1.39 3.80
N LEU A 4 0.10 0.81 4.26
CA LEU A 4 -1.14 0.74 3.49
C LEU A 4 -1.98 1.98 3.74
N VAL A 5 -2.59 2.47 2.67
CA VAL A 5 -3.58 3.55 2.70
C VAL A 5 -4.84 3.05 1.99
N GLY A 6 -6.02 3.31 2.57
CA GLY A 6 -7.31 2.77 2.14
C GLY A 6 -7.90 1.82 3.18
N ALA A 7 -7.31 0.64 3.31
CA ALA A 7 -7.69 -0.38 4.28
C ALA A 7 -6.46 -1.08 4.88
N ARG A 8 -6.65 -1.76 6.01
CA ARG A 8 -5.63 -2.68 6.55
C ARG A 8 -5.58 -3.94 5.69
N LEU A 9 -4.42 -4.60 5.65
CA LEU A 9 -4.20 -5.79 4.83
C LEU A 9 -5.18 -6.92 5.16
N ILE A 10 -5.56 -7.04 6.44
CA ILE A 10 -6.53 -8.04 6.92
C ILE A 10 -7.98 -7.70 6.60
N ASP A 11 -8.30 -6.41 6.41
CA ASP A 11 -9.67 -5.97 6.11
C ASP A 11 -9.96 -5.96 4.60
N LEU A 12 -8.94 -6.20 3.77
CA LEU A 12 -9.10 -6.27 2.32
C LEU A 12 -9.91 -7.51 1.91
N PRO A 13 -10.95 -7.36 1.06
CA PRO A 13 -11.72 -8.48 0.56
C PRO A 13 -10.84 -9.46 -0.23
N THR A 14 -11.33 -10.68 -0.42
CA THR A 14 -10.68 -11.65 -1.31
C THR A 14 -10.64 -11.09 -2.73
N GLY A 15 -9.47 -11.12 -3.37
CA GLY A 15 -9.32 -10.56 -4.72
C GLY A 15 -9.17 -9.04 -4.78
N ALA A 16 -8.96 -8.37 -3.65
CA ALA A 16 -8.83 -6.91 -3.61
C ALA A 16 -7.70 -6.38 -4.51
N THR A 17 -7.94 -5.22 -5.13
CA THR A 17 -6.99 -4.54 -5.99
C THR A 17 -6.10 -3.59 -5.18
N VAL A 18 -4.79 -3.85 -5.17
CA VAL A 18 -3.80 -3.07 -4.42
C VAL A 18 -2.79 -2.39 -5.34
N GLY A 19 -2.66 -1.08 -5.22
CA GLY A 19 -1.75 -0.28 -6.05
C GLY A 19 -0.34 -0.15 -5.48
N THR A 20 0.67 -0.55 -6.25
CA THR A 20 2.08 -0.22 -5.96
C THR A 20 2.92 -0.19 -7.24
N GLY A 21 3.82 0.78 -7.35
CA GLY A 21 4.82 0.83 -8.42
C GLY A 21 6.10 0.04 -8.13
N SER A 22 6.23 -0.54 -6.93
CA SER A 22 7.44 -1.26 -6.50
C SER A 22 7.30 -2.76 -6.67
N ALA A 23 8.23 -3.37 -7.41
CA ALA A 23 8.30 -4.82 -7.58
C ALA A 23 8.53 -5.55 -6.25
N ARG A 24 9.37 -5.00 -5.36
CA ARG A 24 9.60 -5.53 -4.00
C ARG A 24 8.28 -5.64 -3.23
N ARG A 25 7.50 -4.56 -3.23
CA ARG A 25 6.23 -4.50 -2.52
C ARG A 25 5.21 -5.46 -3.10
N LYS A 26 5.16 -5.55 -4.43
CA LYS A 26 4.29 -6.51 -5.12
C LYS A 26 4.60 -7.95 -4.73
N ALA A 27 5.87 -8.34 -4.76
CA ALA A 27 6.29 -9.68 -4.39
C ALA A 27 5.90 -10.01 -2.93
N GLN A 28 6.20 -9.11 -1.99
CA GLN A 28 5.87 -9.34 -0.57
C GLN A 28 4.36 -9.35 -0.29
N LEU A 29 3.57 -8.53 -0.98
CA LEU A 29 2.10 -8.58 -0.86
C LEU A 29 1.55 -9.92 -1.33
N LEU A 30 2.02 -10.41 -2.48
CA LEU A 30 1.56 -11.68 -3.06
C LEU A 30 2.06 -12.91 -2.28
N ASP A 31 3.19 -12.80 -1.60
CA ASP A 31 3.66 -13.83 -0.67
C ASP A 31 2.71 -13.97 0.55
N LEU A 32 2.26 -12.83 1.10
CA LEU A 32 1.35 -12.79 2.25
C LEU A 32 -0.12 -13.08 1.89
N ARG A 33 -0.56 -12.58 0.73
CA ARG A 33 -1.94 -12.67 0.23
C ARG A 33 -1.90 -12.92 -1.30
N PRO A 34 -1.73 -14.19 -1.71
CA PRO A 34 -1.65 -14.57 -3.13
C PRO A 34 -2.91 -14.25 -3.95
N ASP A 35 -4.03 -13.99 -3.29
CA ASP A 35 -5.31 -13.66 -3.92
C ASP A 35 -5.43 -12.21 -4.37
N LEU A 36 -4.53 -11.31 -3.95
CA LEU A 36 -4.62 -9.88 -4.28
C LEU A 36 -4.32 -9.61 -5.76
N ASP A 37 -5.09 -8.71 -6.37
CA ASP A 37 -4.74 -8.14 -7.67
C ASP A 37 -3.82 -6.93 -7.50
N VAL A 38 -2.51 -7.15 -7.65
CA VAL A 38 -1.51 -6.08 -7.45
C VAL A 38 -1.19 -5.37 -8.77
N VAL A 39 -1.72 -4.15 -8.90
CA VAL A 39 -1.61 -3.29 -10.09
C VAL A 39 -0.52 -2.23 -9.96
N GLY A 40 0.07 -1.87 -11.09
CA GLY A 40 1.12 -0.85 -11.16
C GLY A 40 0.57 0.54 -10.85
N LEU A 41 1.24 1.27 -9.96
CA LEU A 41 0.84 2.63 -9.58
C LEU A 41 2.01 3.62 -9.72
N ARG A 42 1.81 4.66 -10.52
CA ARG A 42 2.82 5.70 -10.83
C ARG A 42 2.31 7.10 -10.43
N GLY A 43 3.15 8.11 -10.65
CA GLY A 43 2.89 9.49 -10.23
C GLY A 43 3.50 9.82 -8.86
N ASN A 44 3.28 11.04 -8.39
CA ASN A 44 3.73 11.48 -7.08
C ASN A 44 2.81 10.97 -5.97
N ILE A 45 3.18 11.14 -4.71
CA ILE A 45 2.40 10.61 -3.58
C ILE A 45 0.97 11.17 -3.52
N ALA A 46 0.74 12.45 -3.84
CA ALA A 46 -0.59 13.04 -3.84
C ALA A 46 -1.50 12.41 -4.90
N THR A 47 -1.00 12.24 -6.14
CA THR A 47 -1.74 11.59 -7.21
C THR A 47 -2.00 10.12 -6.92
N ARG A 48 -1.09 9.45 -6.21
CA ARG A 48 -1.28 8.06 -5.77
C ARG A 48 -2.36 7.94 -4.69
N LEU A 49 -2.34 8.82 -3.68
CA LEU A 49 -3.36 8.84 -2.62
C LEU A 49 -4.76 9.11 -3.17
N ALA A 50 -4.89 9.90 -4.23
CA ALA A 50 -6.16 10.15 -4.91
C ALA A 50 -6.77 8.91 -5.58
N ARG A 51 -5.99 7.84 -5.80
CA ARG A 51 -6.46 6.58 -6.38
C ARG A 51 -7.15 5.67 -5.36
N VAL A 52 -7.07 5.99 -4.08
CA VAL A 52 -7.78 5.25 -3.03
C VAL A 52 -9.27 5.52 -3.17
N GLY A 53 -10.07 4.47 -3.31
CA GLY A 53 -11.49 4.53 -3.69
C GLY A 53 -11.74 3.98 -5.10
N GLU A 54 -10.81 4.19 -6.04
CA GLU A 54 -10.76 3.40 -7.28
C GLU A 54 -10.04 2.06 -7.07
N LEU A 55 -9.07 2.06 -6.15
CA LEU A 55 -8.37 0.88 -5.65
C LEU A 55 -8.77 0.65 -4.20
N ASP A 56 -8.80 -0.60 -3.77
CA ASP A 56 -9.12 -0.97 -2.38
C ASP A 56 -8.04 -0.47 -1.41
N ALA A 57 -6.77 -0.54 -1.83
CA ALA A 57 -5.65 0.04 -1.10
C ALA A 57 -4.47 0.39 -2.00
N ILE A 58 -3.53 1.16 -1.45
CA ILE A 58 -2.21 1.38 -2.05
C ILE A 58 -1.11 1.16 -1.02
N VAL A 59 0.08 0.77 -1.48
CA VAL A 59 1.28 0.68 -0.62
C VAL A 59 2.28 1.77 -0.96
N VAL A 60 2.59 2.59 0.04
CA VAL A 60 3.48 3.75 -0.08
C VAL A 60 4.61 3.68 0.94
N ALA A 61 5.68 4.44 0.70
CA ALA A 61 6.77 4.56 1.65
C ALA A 61 6.30 5.38 2.86
N ALA A 62 6.55 4.88 4.08
CA ALA A 62 6.21 5.61 5.30
C ALA A 62 6.87 7.00 5.37
N ALA A 63 8.11 7.10 4.88
CA ALA A 63 8.84 8.36 4.83
C ALA A 63 8.15 9.42 3.97
N ALA A 64 7.44 9.01 2.90
CA ALA A 64 6.75 9.95 2.02
C ALA A 64 5.53 10.58 2.72
N LEU A 65 4.78 9.80 3.50
CA LEU A 65 3.65 10.30 4.29
C LEU A 65 4.14 11.25 5.39
N ARG A 66 5.14 10.84 6.16
CA ARG A 66 5.74 11.63 7.25
C ARG A 66 6.25 12.98 6.80
N ARG A 67 7.01 13.00 5.69
CA ARG A 67 7.59 14.24 5.17
C ARG A 67 6.53 15.25 4.76
N LEU A 68 5.32 14.79 4.44
CA LEU A 68 4.19 15.62 4.04
C LEU A 68 3.17 15.85 5.16
N GLY A 69 3.43 15.34 6.37
CA GLY A 69 2.50 15.43 7.50
C GLY A 69 1.18 14.67 7.27
N MET A 70 1.22 13.58 6.50
CA MET A 70 0.05 12.77 6.11
C MET A 70 0.02 11.41 6.82
N ASP A 71 0.55 11.33 8.04
CA ASP A 71 0.62 10.10 8.85
C ASP A 71 -0.77 9.53 9.16
N ASP A 72 -1.77 10.40 9.30
CA ASP A 72 -3.18 10.10 9.53
C ASP A 72 -3.85 9.34 8.38
N ARG A 73 -3.26 9.40 7.18
CA ARG A 73 -3.74 8.68 6.00
C ARG A 73 -3.38 7.20 6.01
N ALA A 74 -2.41 6.78 6.82
CA ALA A 74 -2.02 5.38 6.90
C ALA A 74 -3.10 4.56 7.63
N ALA A 75 -3.72 3.62 6.92
CA ALA A 75 -4.62 2.64 7.53
C ALA A 75 -3.82 1.59 8.32
N GLU A 76 -2.62 1.25 7.84
CA GLU A 76 -1.73 0.30 8.51
C GLU A 76 -0.26 0.65 8.26
N TRP A 77 0.56 0.55 9.30
CA TRP A 77 2.02 0.62 9.19
C TRP A 77 2.59 -0.79 9.12
N LEU A 78 3.18 -1.14 7.98
CA LEU A 78 3.75 -2.47 7.78
C LEU A 78 5.09 -2.61 8.53
N ALA A 79 5.09 -3.51 9.51
CA ALA A 79 6.26 -3.77 10.35
C ALA A 79 7.38 -4.44 9.52
N PRO A 80 8.67 -4.11 9.75
CA PRO A 80 9.78 -4.69 8.99
C PRO A 80 9.88 -6.22 9.02
N GLY A 81 9.41 -6.86 10.11
CA GLY A 81 9.40 -8.31 10.22
C GLY A 81 8.35 -9.00 9.34
N LEU A 82 7.30 -8.28 8.95
CA LEU A 82 6.27 -8.74 8.02
C LEU A 82 6.55 -8.27 6.59
N PHE A 83 7.11 -7.07 6.46
CA PHE A 83 7.28 -6.39 5.18
C PHE A 83 8.62 -5.66 5.14
N CYS A 84 9.63 -6.34 4.58
CA CYS A 84 11.00 -5.86 4.53
C CYS A 84 11.11 -4.58 3.65
N PRO A 85 11.59 -3.44 4.20
CA PRO A 85 11.66 -2.14 3.52
C PRO A 85 12.56 -2.07 2.27
#